data_AF-A0A0B7BS53-F1
#
_entry.id   AF-A0A0B7BS53-F1
#
_cell.length_a   1.000
_cell.length_b   1.000
_cell.length_c   1.000
_cell.angle_alpha   90.00
_cell.angle_beta   90.00
_cell.angle_gamma   90.00
#
_symmetry.space_group_name_H-M   'P 1'
#
loop_
_entity.id
_entity.type
_entity.pdbx_description
1 polymer ?
#
loop_
_entity_poly.entity_id
_entity_poly.type
_entity_poly.pdbx_seq_one_letter_code
_entity_poly.pdbx_strand_id
1 'polypeptide(L)'
;MAIMKKLAGTTWGADNSVLKKLYMGYVRLTLDYGISAWATVAQSNFNKINRVQNQAMRIITGGMRSTPIQEMEKTTGLQPMEDIRDSRTQKQAEKFKRLEDHPMYHRMNGLGRGRLKRTNFAATTKMMMSKQPSCAEVTPKPLKYTNTRQIWKDTKFPELNENITGIVGKNQQTSEERKLLATEYLKEHFPNSRWTHVYTDGSAANATENGGALI
;
A
#
# COMPACT_ATOMS: atom_id res chain seq x y z
N MET A 1 -1.36 -18.25 -5.77
CA MET A 1 -2.53 -18.83 -6.46
C MET A 1 -3.31 -19.86 -5.64
N ALA A 2 -2.66 -20.71 -4.82
CA ALA A 2 -3.35 -21.77 -4.06
C ALA A 2 -4.49 -21.24 -3.16
N ILE A 3 -4.25 -20.15 -2.42
CA ILE A 3 -5.25 -19.53 -1.54
C ILE A 3 -6.49 -19.08 -2.32
N MET A 4 -6.30 -18.36 -3.45
CA MET A 4 -7.43 -17.93 -4.28
C MET A 4 -8.27 -19.10 -4.78
N LYS A 5 -7.64 -20.22 -5.18
CA LYS A 5 -8.38 -21.41 -5.63
C LYS A 5 -9.23 -22.03 -4.52
N LYS A 6 -8.72 -22.06 -3.29
CA LYS A 6 -9.48 -22.57 -2.13
C LYS A 6 -10.70 -21.71 -1.82
N LEU A 7 -10.60 -20.39 -2.03
CA LEU A 7 -11.68 -19.44 -1.78
C LEU A 7 -12.68 -19.33 -2.93
N ALA A 8 -12.38 -19.84 -4.12
CA ALA A 8 -13.27 -19.79 -5.28
C ALA A 8 -14.18 -21.04 -5.39
N GLY A 9 -14.68 -21.54 -4.25
CA GLY A 9 -15.58 -22.70 -4.20
C GLY A 9 -16.99 -22.39 -4.71
N THR A 10 -17.74 -23.41 -5.11
CA THR A 10 -19.13 -23.24 -5.60
C THR A 10 -20.18 -23.30 -4.47
N THR A 11 -19.87 -23.98 -3.36
CA THR A 11 -20.78 -24.12 -2.20
C THR A 11 -20.48 -23.11 -1.09
N TRP A 12 -19.20 -22.85 -0.82
CA TRP A 12 -18.74 -21.87 0.17
C TRP A 12 -17.58 -21.04 -0.40
N GLY A 13 -17.89 -20.24 -1.43
CA GLY A 13 -16.94 -19.41 -2.15
C GLY A 13 -17.06 -17.93 -1.83
N ALA A 14 -15.93 -17.23 -1.99
CA ALA A 14 -15.88 -15.78 -1.97
C ALA A 14 -16.41 -15.22 -3.30
N ASP A 15 -17.12 -14.09 -3.23
CA ASP A 15 -17.56 -13.36 -4.40
C ASP A 15 -16.38 -12.85 -5.25
N ASN A 16 -16.64 -12.63 -6.54
CA ASN A 16 -15.69 -12.13 -7.53
C ASN A 16 -15.02 -10.83 -7.05
N SER A 17 -15.77 -9.95 -6.38
CA SER A 17 -15.24 -8.70 -5.82
C SER A 17 -14.19 -8.95 -4.73
N VAL A 18 -14.42 -9.92 -3.85
CA VAL A 18 -13.51 -10.33 -2.77
C VAL A 18 -12.28 -11.01 -3.36
N LEU A 19 -12.46 -11.92 -4.33
CA LEU A 19 -11.34 -12.57 -5.02
C LEU A 19 -10.47 -11.58 -5.78
N LYS A 20 -11.07 -10.56 -6.42
CA LYS A 20 -10.33 -9.46 -7.07
C LYS A 20 -9.54 -8.64 -6.05
N LYS A 21 -10.13 -8.28 -4.91
CA LYS A 21 -9.43 -7.57 -3.82
C LYS A 21 -8.25 -8.38 -3.30
N LEU A 22 -8.43 -9.68 -3.09
CA LEU A 22 -7.36 -10.59 -2.66
C LEU A 22 -6.23 -10.67 -3.70
N TYR A 23 -6.57 -10.80 -4.98
CA TYR A 23 -5.59 -10.75 -6.06
C TYR A 23 -4.80 -9.43 -6.01
N MET A 24 -5.48 -8.29 -5.93
CA MET A 24 -4.85 -6.98 -5.91
C MET A 24 -3.93 -6.78 -4.69
N GLY A 25 -4.42 -7.13 -3.50
CA GLY A 25 -3.70 -6.90 -2.24
C GLY A 25 -2.51 -7.83 -2.00
N TYR A 26 -2.52 -9.03 -2.59
CA TYR A 26 -1.48 -10.04 -2.31
C TYR A 26 -0.64 -10.38 -3.55
N VAL A 27 -1.28 -10.94 -4.58
CA VAL A 27 -0.58 -11.44 -5.77
C VAL A 27 -0.07 -10.29 -6.62
N ARG A 28 -0.96 -9.35 -6.98
CA ARG A 28 -0.62 -8.20 -7.82
C ARG A 28 0.42 -7.34 -7.16
N LEU A 29 0.25 -7.01 -5.88
CA LEU A 29 1.22 -6.25 -5.09
C LEU A 29 2.64 -6.86 -5.14
N THR A 30 2.76 -8.18 -5.05
CA THR A 30 4.05 -8.88 -5.11
C THR A 30 4.69 -8.78 -6.51
N LEU A 31 3.91 -9.00 -7.57
CA LEU A 31 4.39 -8.85 -8.96
C LEU A 31 4.87 -7.42 -9.22
N ASP A 32 4.06 -6.49 -8.75
CA ASP A 32 4.21 -5.06 -8.89
C ASP A 32 5.47 -4.51 -8.20
N TYR A 33 5.77 -5.00 -7.00
CA TYR A 33 7.00 -4.68 -6.28
C TYR A 33 8.26 -5.06 -7.09
N GLY A 34 8.20 -6.20 -7.78
CA GLY A 34 9.32 -6.70 -8.59
C GLY A 34 9.50 -6.01 -9.94
N ILE A 35 8.61 -5.11 -10.38
CA ILE A 35 8.61 -4.57 -11.75
C ILE A 35 9.96 -4.00 -12.15
N SER A 36 10.62 -3.23 -11.29
CA SER A 36 11.91 -2.64 -11.63
C SER A 36 12.98 -3.68 -11.97
N ALA A 37 12.89 -4.89 -11.41
CA ALA A 37 13.80 -5.98 -11.71
C ALA A 37 13.45 -6.70 -13.01
N TRP A 38 12.15 -6.89 -13.30
CA TRP A 38 11.72 -7.67 -14.46
C TRP A 38 11.25 -6.84 -15.66
N ALA A 39 11.21 -5.51 -15.58
CA ALA A 39 10.73 -4.63 -16.65
C ALA A 39 11.43 -4.85 -18.01
N THR A 40 12.69 -5.29 -17.99
CA THR A 40 13.51 -5.53 -19.18
C THR A 40 13.74 -7.00 -19.50
N VAL A 41 12.93 -7.91 -18.95
CA VAL A 41 13.06 -9.34 -19.26
C VAL A 41 12.61 -9.66 -20.67
N ALA A 42 13.11 -10.77 -21.21
CA ALA A 42 12.64 -11.30 -22.49
C ALA A 42 11.14 -11.64 -22.46
N GLN A 43 10.48 -11.52 -23.62
CA GLN A 43 9.04 -11.78 -23.76
C GLN A 43 8.64 -13.17 -23.24
N SER A 44 9.47 -14.19 -23.42
CA SER A 44 9.23 -15.54 -22.92
C SER A 44 9.09 -15.61 -21.39
N ASN A 45 9.88 -14.82 -20.66
CA ASN A 45 9.78 -14.72 -19.20
C ASN A 45 8.62 -13.83 -18.77
N PHE A 46 8.37 -12.74 -19.50
CA PHE A 46 7.23 -11.87 -19.23
C PHE A 46 5.89 -12.61 -19.42
N ASN A 47 5.80 -13.53 -20.39
CA ASN A 47 4.64 -14.40 -20.57
C ASN A 47 4.34 -15.27 -19.33
N LYS A 48 5.35 -15.60 -18.51
CA LYS A 48 5.13 -16.32 -17.23
C LYS A 48 4.37 -15.43 -16.24
N ILE A 49 4.66 -14.14 -16.22
CA ILE A 49 3.96 -13.14 -15.39
C ILE A 49 2.52 -12.97 -15.87
N ASN A 50 2.31 -12.85 -17.19
CA ASN A 50 0.96 -12.79 -17.77
C ASN A 50 0.11 -14.00 -17.42
N ARG A 51 0.69 -15.21 -17.42
CA ARG A 51 -0.02 -16.42 -17.00
C ARG A 51 -0.54 -16.34 -15.56
N VAL A 52 0.16 -15.64 -14.66
CA VAL A 52 -0.31 -15.44 -13.27
C VAL A 52 -1.56 -14.57 -13.24
N GLN A 53 -1.57 -13.42 -13.94
CA GLN A 53 -2.76 -12.57 -14.06
C GLN A 53 -3.91 -13.32 -14.75
N ASN A 54 -3.64 -13.99 -15.86
CA ASN A 54 -4.65 -14.77 -16.60
C ASN A 54 -5.27 -15.86 -15.74
N GLN A 55 -4.47 -16.55 -14.93
CA GLN A 55 -4.99 -17.57 -14.02
C GLN A 55 -5.80 -16.94 -12.88
N ALA A 56 -5.41 -15.77 -12.37
CA ALA A 56 -6.19 -15.05 -11.37
C ALA A 56 -7.54 -14.60 -11.93
N MET A 57 -7.57 -14.04 -13.14
CA MET A 57 -8.81 -13.65 -13.81
C MET A 57 -9.77 -14.82 -13.99
N ARG A 58 -9.28 -15.99 -14.41
CA ARG A 58 -10.13 -17.18 -14.54
C ARG A 58 -10.69 -17.67 -13.20
N ILE A 59 -9.93 -17.52 -12.12
CA ILE A 59 -10.44 -17.85 -10.77
C ILE A 59 -11.49 -16.82 -10.33
N ILE A 60 -11.26 -15.53 -10.60
CA ILE A 60 -12.17 -14.44 -10.25
C ILE A 60 -13.47 -14.55 -11.03
N THR A 61 -13.44 -14.90 -12.32
CA THR A 61 -14.65 -14.93 -13.16
C THR A 61 -15.30 -16.30 -13.25
N GLY A 62 -14.63 -17.36 -12.80
CA GLY A 62 -15.02 -18.74 -13.13
C GLY A 62 -14.90 -19.08 -14.62
N GLY A 63 -14.21 -18.25 -15.42
CA GLY A 63 -14.16 -18.37 -16.87
C GLY A 63 -13.44 -19.63 -17.36
N MET A 64 -13.96 -20.23 -18.43
CA MET A 64 -13.35 -21.39 -19.11
C MET A 64 -11.94 -21.06 -19.60
N ARG A 65 -11.10 -22.08 -19.82
CA ARG A 65 -9.74 -21.87 -20.37
C ARG A 65 -9.73 -21.25 -21.78
N SER A 66 -10.79 -21.48 -22.56
CA SER A 66 -10.98 -20.93 -23.90
C SER A 66 -11.40 -19.45 -23.90
N THR A 67 -11.87 -18.90 -22.77
CA THR A 67 -12.30 -17.50 -22.70
C THR A 67 -11.14 -16.57 -23.07
N PRO A 68 -11.34 -15.63 -24.03
CA PRO A 68 -10.35 -14.64 -24.43
C PRO A 68 -9.88 -13.78 -23.26
N ILE A 69 -8.57 -13.46 -23.22
CA ILE A 69 -7.96 -12.69 -22.13
C ILE A 69 -8.53 -11.27 -22.08
N GLN A 70 -8.66 -10.62 -23.24
CA GLN A 70 -9.18 -9.25 -23.35
C GLN A 70 -10.59 -9.10 -22.78
N GLU A 71 -11.46 -10.09 -22.99
CA GLU A 71 -12.81 -10.08 -22.43
C GLU A 71 -12.80 -10.27 -20.91
N MET A 72 -11.88 -11.09 -20.39
CA MET A 72 -11.70 -11.20 -18.93
C MET A 72 -11.14 -9.92 -18.32
N GLU A 73 -10.22 -9.23 -18.98
CA GLU A 73 -9.68 -7.94 -18.53
C GLU A 73 -10.78 -6.88 -18.45
N LYS A 74 -11.63 -6.79 -19.49
CA LYS A 74 -12.83 -5.92 -19.49
C LYS A 74 -13.78 -6.27 -18.35
N THR A 75 -14.15 -7.56 -18.23
CA THR A 75 -15.10 -8.04 -17.22
C THR A 75 -14.61 -7.80 -15.81
N THR A 76 -13.33 -8.06 -15.55
CA THR A 76 -12.72 -7.86 -14.23
C THR A 76 -12.32 -6.42 -13.99
N GLY A 77 -12.27 -5.56 -15.01
CA GLY A 77 -11.71 -4.21 -14.94
C GLY A 77 -10.23 -4.22 -14.51
N LEU A 78 -9.47 -5.22 -14.93
CA LEU A 78 -8.03 -5.33 -14.68
C LEU A 78 -7.27 -4.85 -15.91
N GLN A 79 -6.28 -3.99 -15.69
CA GLN A 79 -5.42 -3.50 -16.75
C GLN A 79 -4.42 -4.60 -17.19
N PRO A 80 -4.08 -4.68 -18.50
CA PRO A 80 -3.02 -5.56 -18.99
C PRO A 80 -1.71 -5.38 -18.23
N MET A 81 -0.97 -6.47 -18.06
CA MET A 81 0.32 -6.45 -17.36
C MET A 81 1.36 -5.60 -18.10
N GLU A 82 1.27 -5.56 -19.43
CA GLU A 82 2.11 -4.78 -20.34
C GLU A 82 2.03 -3.30 -19.99
N ASP A 83 0.81 -2.77 -19.95
CA ASP A 83 0.58 -1.35 -19.69
C ASP A 83 1.02 -0.98 -18.27
N ILE A 84 0.82 -1.88 -17.31
CA ILE A 84 1.24 -1.66 -15.92
C ILE A 84 2.76 -1.69 -15.80
N ARG A 85 3.44 -2.62 -16.48
CA ARG A 85 4.90 -2.65 -16.56
C ARG A 85 5.41 -1.34 -17.14
N ASP A 86 4.86 -0.91 -18.27
CA ASP A 86 5.35 0.25 -19.00
C ASP A 86 5.12 1.54 -18.20
N SER A 87 3.92 1.74 -17.64
CA SER A 87 3.60 2.90 -16.79
C SER A 87 4.52 2.99 -15.56
N ARG A 88 4.75 1.88 -14.87
CA ARG A 88 5.59 1.86 -13.66
C ARG A 88 7.07 2.00 -13.98
N THR A 89 7.50 1.41 -15.09
CA THR A 89 8.87 1.56 -15.60
C THR A 89 9.15 3.03 -15.93
N GLN A 90 8.21 3.73 -16.56
CA GLN A 90 8.30 5.17 -16.82
C GLN A 90 8.35 5.98 -15.53
N LYS A 91 7.45 5.74 -14.58
CA LYS A 91 7.45 6.42 -13.27
C LYS A 91 8.78 6.24 -12.54
N GLN A 92 9.33 5.02 -12.56
CA GLN A 92 10.60 4.72 -11.93
C GLN A 92 11.78 5.41 -12.64
N ALA A 93 11.78 5.46 -13.97
CA ALA A 93 12.78 6.17 -14.75
C ALA A 93 12.76 7.68 -14.45
N GLU A 94 11.58 8.30 -14.39
CA GLU A 94 11.44 9.70 -14.00
C GLU A 94 11.94 9.96 -12.59
N LYS A 95 11.66 9.05 -11.64
CA LYS A 95 12.22 9.13 -10.29
C LYS A 95 13.74 9.14 -10.31
N PHE A 96 14.37 8.26 -11.09
CA PHE A 96 15.83 8.21 -11.20
C PHE A 96 16.43 9.44 -11.87
N LYS A 97 15.76 10.03 -12.87
CA LYS A 97 16.22 11.26 -13.53
C LYS A 97 16.12 12.50 -12.64
N ARG A 98 15.21 12.50 -11.67
CA ARG A 98 14.88 13.68 -10.85
C ARG A 98 15.48 13.65 -9.45
N LEU A 99 16.01 12.52 -8.99
CA LEU A 99 16.71 12.39 -7.71
C LEU A 99 18.22 12.40 -7.93
N GLU A 100 18.87 13.54 -7.72
CA GLU A 100 20.31 13.73 -7.93
C GLU A 100 21.17 12.77 -7.11
N ASP A 101 20.77 12.50 -5.87
CA ASP A 101 21.47 11.61 -4.93
C ASP A 101 21.17 10.11 -5.17
N HIS A 102 20.40 9.76 -6.22
CA HIS A 102 20.12 8.36 -6.53
C HIS A 102 21.27 7.72 -7.35
N PRO A 103 21.71 6.47 -7.06
CA PRO A 103 22.82 5.82 -7.79
C PRO A 103 22.63 5.72 -9.32
N MET A 104 21.38 5.70 -9.77
CA MET A 104 21.03 5.65 -11.20
C MET A 104 20.97 7.02 -11.89
N TYR A 105 21.07 8.14 -11.16
CA TYR A 105 20.88 9.49 -11.69
C TYR A 105 21.78 9.79 -12.89
N HIS A 106 23.10 9.69 -12.70
CA HIS A 106 24.08 9.93 -13.76
C HIS A 106 23.92 8.97 -14.95
N ARG A 107 23.53 7.72 -14.70
CA ARG A 107 23.31 6.74 -15.78
C ARG A 107 22.07 7.08 -16.60
N MET A 108 21.01 7.60 -15.98
CA MET A 108 19.77 7.96 -16.66
C MET A 108 19.89 9.28 -17.44
N ASN A 109 20.64 10.24 -16.92
CA ASN A 109 20.85 11.55 -17.55
C ASN A 109 22.09 11.61 -18.47
N GLY A 110 23.00 10.64 -18.35
CA GLY A 110 24.23 10.60 -19.13
C GLY A 110 24.05 10.12 -20.57
N LEU A 111 24.98 10.52 -21.43
CA LEU A 111 25.10 10.03 -22.81
C LEU A 111 25.80 8.66 -22.83
N GLY A 112 25.14 7.63 -22.29
CA GLY A 112 25.68 6.28 -22.31
C GLY A 112 25.80 5.75 -23.75
N ARG A 113 27.02 5.67 -24.29
CA ARG A 113 27.31 4.89 -25.51
C ARG A 113 27.22 3.42 -25.16
N GLY A 114 26.11 2.78 -25.52
CA GLY A 114 25.91 1.35 -25.28
C GLY A 114 26.91 0.52 -26.10
N ARG A 115 27.95 -0.02 -25.45
CA ARG A 115 28.87 -0.99 -26.08
C ARG A 115 28.19 -2.32 -26.40
N LEU A 116 27.16 -2.69 -25.61
CA LEU A 116 26.46 -3.97 -25.72
C LEU A 116 25.13 -3.81 -26.45
N LYS A 117 24.80 -4.78 -27.32
CA LYS A 117 23.50 -4.86 -28.03
C LYS A 117 22.31 -5.16 -27.12
N ARG A 118 22.53 -5.47 -25.83
CA ARG A 118 21.45 -5.77 -24.88
C ARG A 118 20.75 -4.49 -24.43
N THR A 119 19.42 -4.51 -24.51
CA THR A 119 18.57 -3.46 -23.95
C THR A 119 18.70 -3.46 -22.42
N ASN A 120 19.07 -2.32 -21.86
CA ASN A 120 19.07 -2.09 -20.41
C ASN A 120 17.92 -1.15 -20.03
N PHE A 121 17.65 -1.01 -18.74
CA PHE A 121 16.56 -0.19 -18.22
C PHE A 121 16.56 1.24 -18.79
N ALA A 122 17.72 1.90 -18.85
CA ALA A 122 17.84 3.27 -19.36
C ALA A 122 17.52 3.36 -20.87
N ALA A 123 17.98 2.38 -21.66
CA ALA A 123 17.70 2.32 -23.10
C ALA A 123 16.22 2.04 -23.38
N THR A 124 15.63 1.07 -22.68
CA THR A 124 14.22 0.70 -22.83
C THR A 124 13.29 1.86 -22.45
N THR A 125 13.56 2.53 -21.33
CA THR A 125 12.75 3.67 -20.86
C THR A 125 12.86 4.86 -21.80
N LYS A 126 14.04 5.15 -22.35
CA LYS A 126 14.21 6.21 -23.36
C LYS A 126 13.38 5.92 -24.63
N MET A 127 13.38 4.68 -25.10
CA MET A 127 12.57 4.25 -26.24
C MET A 127 11.06 4.31 -25.94
N MET A 128 10.64 3.98 -24.72
CA MET A 128 9.24 4.08 -24.32
C MET A 128 8.78 5.54 -24.26
N MET A 129 9.59 6.42 -23.68
CA MET A 129 9.28 7.85 -23.54
C MET A 129 9.26 8.57 -24.89
N SER A 130 10.11 8.20 -25.84
CA SER A 130 10.07 8.78 -27.20
C SER A 130 8.77 8.47 -27.95
N LYS A 131 7.99 7.47 -27.51
CA LYS A 131 6.69 7.13 -28.07
C LYS A 131 5.52 7.92 -27.45
N GLN A 132 5.77 8.76 -26.45
CA GLN A 132 4.77 9.56 -25.76
C GLN A 132 5.08 11.06 -25.92
N PRO A 133 4.57 11.72 -26.99
CA PRO A 133 4.85 13.13 -27.27
C PRO A 133 4.38 14.07 -26.16
N SER A 134 3.23 13.76 -25.54
CA SER A 134 2.63 14.59 -24.47
C SER A 134 3.50 14.71 -23.21
N CYS A 135 4.40 13.77 -22.96
CA CYS A 135 5.32 13.84 -21.83
C CYS A 135 6.59 14.67 -22.12
N ALA A 136 6.85 15.03 -23.38
CA ALA A 136 8.03 15.81 -23.75
C ALA A 136 7.86 17.32 -23.48
N GLU A 137 6.62 17.80 -23.40
CA GLU A 137 6.29 19.22 -23.20
C GLU A 137 6.41 19.67 -21.74
N VAL A 138 6.42 18.72 -20.79
CA VAL A 138 6.48 19.01 -19.36
C VAL A 138 7.92 18.87 -18.88
N THR A 139 8.46 19.91 -18.25
CA THR A 139 9.76 19.84 -17.56
C THR A 139 9.53 19.60 -16.06
N PRO A 140 9.66 18.34 -15.58
CA PRO A 140 9.33 18.04 -14.19
C PRO A 140 10.41 18.54 -13.22
N LYS A 141 9.98 19.12 -12.09
CA LYS A 141 10.88 19.63 -11.04
C LYS A 141 11.73 18.50 -10.41
N PRO A 142 12.98 18.77 -9.99
CA PRO A 142 13.78 17.82 -9.22
C PRO A 142 13.04 17.32 -7.97
N LEU A 143 13.26 16.06 -7.64
CA LEU A 143 12.78 15.45 -6.40
C LEU A 143 13.86 15.57 -5.33
N LYS A 144 13.45 15.76 -4.08
CA LYS A 144 14.34 15.67 -2.92
C LYS A 144 13.87 14.53 -2.05
N TYR A 145 14.82 13.79 -1.45
CA TYR A 145 14.45 12.85 -0.41
C TYR A 145 13.79 13.62 0.74
N THR A 146 12.69 13.08 1.23
CA THR A 146 12.13 13.53 2.51
C THR A 146 13.15 13.15 3.58
N ASN A 147 13.49 14.11 4.44
CA ASN A 147 14.38 13.85 5.56
C ASN A 147 13.84 12.64 6.35
N THR A 148 14.70 11.67 6.65
CA THR A 148 14.39 10.46 7.42
C THR A 148 14.20 10.80 8.90
N ARG A 149 13.38 11.81 9.21
CA ARG A 149 12.93 12.06 10.56
C ARG A 149 12.06 10.89 10.95
N GLN A 150 12.64 10.01 11.77
CA GLN A 150 11.88 8.97 12.43
C GLN A 150 10.98 9.68 13.42
N ILE A 151 9.70 9.82 13.08
CA ILE A 151 8.72 10.57 13.87
C ILE A 151 8.70 10.04 15.32
N TRP A 152 8.91 8.73 15.49
CA TRP A 152 8.99 8.05 16.78
C TRP A 152 10.25 8.35 17.61
N LYS A 153 11.30 8.96 17.03
CA LYS A 153 12.48 9.41 17.78
C LYS A 153 12.25 10.75 18.48
N ASP A 154 11.38 11.59 17.92
CA ASP A 154 11.04 12.91 18.45
C ASP A 154 9.74 12.90 19.28
N THR A 155 9.02 11.77 19.33
CA THR A 155 7.89 11.60 20.24
C THR A 155 8.38 11.36 21.65
N LYS A 156 8.12 12.31 22.54
CA LYS A 156 8.12 12.06 23.98
C LYS A 156 6.99 11.08 24.29
N PHE A 157 7.27 10.10 25.15
CA PHE A 157 6.23 9.25 25.70
C PHE A 157 5.21 10.13 26.43
N PRO A 158 3.89 9.90 26.28
CA PRO A 158 2.88 10.72 26.95
C PRO A 158 3.06 10.64 28.47
N GLU A 159 2.80 11.75 29.17
CA GLU A 159 2.71 11.73 30.62
C GLU A 159 1.47 10.92 31.01
N LEU A 160 1.70 9.82 31.75
CA LEU A 160 0.62 8.98 32.23
C LEU A 160 0.07 9.56 33.53
N ASN A 161 -1.23 9.86 33.53
CA ASN A 161 -1.95 10.24 34.74
C ASN A 161 -2.98 9.16 35.07
N GLU A 162 -2.62 8.30 36.03
CA GLU A 162 -3.44 7.14 36.42
C GLU A 162 -4.44 7.46 37.54
N ASN A 163 -4.35 8.66 38.14
CA ASN A 163 -5.13 9.02 39.33
C ASN A 163 -5.96 10.28 39.10
N ILE A 164 -7.28 10.10 39.04
CA ILE A 164 -8.25 11.20 39.10
C ILE A 164 -8.61 11.41 40.57
N THR A 165 -8.44 12.62 41.07
CA THR A 165 -8.78 13.01 42.44
C THR A 165 -10.25 12.71 42.75
N GLY A 166 -10.50 12.00 43.86
CA GLY A 166 -11.84 11.70 44.34
C GLY A 166 -12.47 10.41 43.79
N ILE A 167 -11.83 9.70 42.86
CA ILE A 167 -12.28 8.36 42.46
C ILE A 167 -11.79 7.33 43.48
N VAL A 168 -12.72 6.58 44.08
CA VAL A 168 -12.43 5.46 44.98
C VAL A 168 -12.92 4.13 44.40
N GLY A 169 -12.67 3.03 45.12
CA GLY A 169 -12.93 1.67 44.66
C GLY A 169 -14.41 1.41 44.30
N LYS A 170 -14.63 0.41 43.44
CA LYS A 170 -15.95 0.02 42.91
C LYS A 170 -17.03 -0.26 43.97
N ASN A 171 -16.63 -0.56 45.21
CA ASN A 171 -17.52 -0.86 46.32
C ASN A 171 -17.97 0.38 47.10
N GLN A 172 -17.32 1.54 46.88
CA GLN A 172 -17.54 2.77 47.63
C GLN A 172 -18.21 3.89 46.81
N GLN A 173 -18.21 3.76 45.48
CA GLN A 173 -18.83 4.73 44.57
C GLN A 173 -19.59 4.03 43.45
N THR A 174 -20.74 4.59 43.12
CA THR A 174 -21.55 4.15 41.99
C THR A 174 -20.82 4.41 40.66
N SER A 175 -21.30 3.76 39.59
CA SER A 175 -20.72 3.99 38.27
C SER A 175 -20.97 5.40 37.74
N GLU A 176 -22.09 6.02 38.13
CA GLU A 176 -22.49 7.35 37.68
C GLU A 176 -21.65 8.45 38.34
N GLU A 177 -21.41 8.34 39.64
CA GLU A 177 -20.54 9.26 40.39
C GLU A 177 -19.13 9.27 39.83
N ARG A 178 -18.55 8.10 39.54
CA ARG A 178 -17.21 7.98 38.96
C ARG A 178 -17.13 8.60 37.56
N LYS A 179 -18.18 8.40 36.75
CA LYS A 179 -18.27 9.00 35.42
C LYS A 179 -18.38 10.52 35.49
N LEU A 180 -19.18 11.04 36.44
CA LEU A 180 -19.36 12.48 36.63
C LEU A 180 -18.05 13.14 37.06
N LEU A 181 -17.37 12.58 38.07
CA LEU A 181 -16.08 13.06 38.56
C LEU A 181 -15.00 13.03 37.46
N ALA A 182 -14.90 11.95 36.69
CA ALA A 182 -13.95 11.87 35.59
C ALA A 182 -14.24 12.91 34.49
N THR A 183 -15.52 13.12 34.17
CA THR A 183 -15.93 14.10 33.15
C THR A 183 -15.63 15.53 33.61
N GLU A 184 -15.82 15.83 34.89
CA GLU A 184 -15.52 17.13 35.48
C GLU A 184 -14.01 17.39 35.49
N TYR A 185 -13.22 16.42 35.93
CA TYR A 185 -11.75 16.48 35.92
C TYR A 185 -11.20 16.75 34.51
N LEU A 186 -11.69 16.03 33.50
CA LEU A 186 -11.32 16.24 32.11
C LEU A 186 -11.66 17.66 31.63
N LYS A 187 -12.84 18.19 31.98
CA LYS A 187 -13.23 19.55 31.57
C LYS A 187 -12.34 20.62 32.18
N GLU A 188 -11.94 20.45 33.43
CA GLU A 188 -11.11 21.40 34.16
C GLU A 188 -9.65 21.37 33.69
N HIS A 189 -9.06 20.17 33.59
CA HIS A 189 -7.62 20.01 33.32
C HIS A 189 -7.30 19.88 31.82
N PHE A 190 -8.24 19.34 31.02
CA PHE A 190 -8.06 19.05 29.59
C PHE A 190 -9.26 19.56 28.75
N PRO A 191 -9.52 20.87 28.71
CA PRO A 191 -10.68 21.40 27.98
C PRO A 191 -10.58 21.17 26.46
N ASN A 192 -11.73 20.91 25.82
CA ASN A 192 -11.86 20.73 24.36
C ASN A 192 -11.33 21.92 23.52
N SER A 193 -11.21 23.11 24.11
CA SER A 193 -10.65 24.29 23.44
C SER A 193 -9.14 24.20 23.23
N ARG A 194 -8.44 23.39 24.04
CA ARG A 194 -6.98 23.29 24.05
C ARG A 194 -6.46 21.88 23.77
N TRP A 195 -7.31 20.86 23.94
CA TRP A 195 -6.94 19.45 23.81
C TRP A 195 -7.86 18.70 22.85
N THR A 196 -7.27 17.78 22.07
CA THR A 196 -7.99 16.81 21.26
C THR A 196 -8.13 15.52 22.06
N HIS A 197 -9.36 15.14 22.39
CA HIS A 197 -9.62 13.89 23.11
C HIS A 197 -9.66 12.71 22.14
N VAL A 198 -8.85 11.70 22.43
CA VAL A 198 -8.84 10.42 21.71
C VAL A 198 -9.16 9.33 22.72
N TYR A 199 -10.28 8.65 22.53
CA TYR A 199 -10.70 7.56 23.40
C TYR A 199 -10.37 6.23 22.73
N THR A 200 -9.66 5.36 23.44
CA THR A 200 -9.39 3.99 23.01
C THR A 200 -10.27 3.04 23.79
N ASP A 201 -10.72 1.96 23.16
CA ASP A 201 -11.36 0.89 23.89
C ASP A 201 -10.38 0.29 24.91
N GLY A 202 -10.91 -0.07 26.06
CA GLY A 202 -10.11 -0.55 27.18
C GLY A 202 -9.34 -1.82 26.88
N SER A 203 -8.06 -1.83 27.20
CA SER A 203 -7.25 -3.05 27.19
C SER A 203 -7.84 -4.05 28.20
N ALA A 204 -8.12 -5.28 27.74
CA ALA A 204 -8.52 -6.40 28.58
C ALA A 204 -7.35 -7.38 28.73
N ALA A 205 -7.09 -7.81 29.97
CA ALA A 205 -6.16 -8.91 30.21
C ALA A 205 -6.70 -10.18 29.53
N ASN A 206 -5.88 -10.81 28.70
CA ASN A 206 -6.24 -12.01 27.93
C ASN A 206 -7.50 -11.88 27.05
N ALA A 207 -7.87 -10.65 26.66
CA ALA A 207 -9.09 -10.33 25.90
C ALA A 207 -10.42 -10.70 26.58
N THR A 208 -10.40 -11.13 27.85
CA THR A 208 -11.61 -11.62 28.55
C THR A 208 -11.78 -11.05 29.95
N GLU A 209 -10.73 -10.57 30.61
CA GLU A 209 -10.77 -10.14 32.01
C GLU A 209 -10.32 -8.69 32.18
N ASN A 210 -10.95 -7.98 33.12
CA ASN A 210 -10.57 -6.62 33.54
C ASN A 210 -10.45 -5.58 32.40
N GLY A 211 -11.21 -5.75 31.31
CA GLY A 211 -11.34 -4.74 30.28
C GLY A 211 -11.92 -3.44 30.84
N GLY A 212 -11.12 -2.38 30.85
CA GLY A 212 -11.53 -1.06 31.30
C GLY A 212 -10.99 -0.01 30.35
N ALA A 213 -11.86 0.92 29.90
CA ALA A 213 -11.43 2.04 29.08
C ALA A 213 -10.45 2.91 29.87
N LEU A 214 -9.24 3.09 29.34
CA LEU A 214 -8.38 4.19 29.76
C LEU A 214 -9.03 5.48 29.25
N ILE A 215 -9.25 6.41 30.17
CA ILE A 215 -9.72 7.76 29.89
C ILE A 215 -8.50 8.63 29.62
#